data_AF-A0A3S1XCM0-F1
#
_entry.id   AF-A0A3S1XCM0-F1
#
_cell.length_a   1.000
_cell.length_b   1.000
_cell.length_c   1.000
_cell.angle_alpha   90.00
_cell.angle_beta   90.00
_cell.angle_gamma   90.00
#
_symmetry.space_group_name_H-M   'P 1'
#
loop_
_entity.id
_entity.type
_entity.pdbx_description
1 polymer ?
#
loop_
_entity_poly.entity_id
_entity_poly.type
_entity_poly.pdbx_seq_one_letter_code
_entity_poly.pdbx_strand_id
1 'polypeptide(L)'
;MLTKIADGDIIDPVNGRLGKGDLWIKDDKIVPAPAGGAADRTVEASGCIVMAGAIDIHSHIGGGNVNTARLLLPEQHAAHQLRPAMTPLANAGWSTFQTGCLYA
;
A
#
# COMPACT_ATOMS: atom_id res chain seq x y z
N MET A 1 14.87 13.05 2.85
CA MET A 1 15.08 12.37 1.57
C MET A 1 14.09 12.88 0.54
N LEU A 2 14.60 13.37 -0.59
CA LEU A 2 13.82 13.84 -1.72
C LEU A 2 13.68 12.72 -2.75
N THR A 3 12.45 12.27 -2.98
CA THR A 3 12.12 11.23 -3.96
C THR A 3 11.34 11.83 -5.12
N LYS A 4 11.69 11.40 -6.34
CA LYS A 4 10.93 11.68 -7.56
C LYS A 4 10.32 10.39 -8.08
N ILE A 5 9.01 10.37 -8.30
CA ILE A 5 8.35 9.38 -9.15
C ILE A 5 8.26 9.99 -10.54
N ALA A 6 8.97 9.41 -11.50
CA ALA A 6 9.16 9.99 -12.83
C ALA A 6 8.24 9.34 -13.88
N ASP A 7 7.68 10.15 -14.78
CA ASP A 7 6.93 9.71 -15.97
C ASP A 7 5.73 8.76 -15.72
N GLY A 8 5.11 8.88 -14.54
CA GLY A 8 3.90 8.16 -14.19
C GLY A 8 2.66 8.74 -14.86
N ASP A 9 1.65 7.90 -15.13
CA ASP A 9 0.31 8.37 -15.48
C ASP A 9 -0.49 8.65 -14.20
N ILE A 10 -0.57 9.91 -13.81
CA ILE A 10 -1.12 10.32 -12.51
C ILE A 10 -2.64 10.41 -12.60
N ILE A 11 -3.32 9.78 -11.65
CA ILE A 11 -4.78 9.84 -11.50
C ILE A 11 -5.11 10.42 -10.12
N ASP A 12 -5.44 11.72 -10.09
CA ASP A 12 -5.85 12.45 -8.91
C ASP A 12 -7.14 13.24 -9.20
N PRO A 13 -8.32 12.63 -8.96
CA PRO A 13 -9.61 13.24 -9.26
C PRO A 13 -9.95 14.40 -8.33
N VAL A 14 -9.44 14.39 -7.09
CA VAL A 14 -9.74 15.44 -6.10
C VAL A 14 -9.10 16.76 -6.51
N ASN A 15 -7.88 16.71 -7.05
CA ASN A 15 -7.18 17.89 -7.54
C ASN A 15 -7.30 18.10 -9.05
N GLY A 16 -8.09 17.26 -9.74
CA GLY A 16 -8.29 17.34 -11.20
C GLY A 16 -7.03 17.09 -12.03
N ARG A 17 -6.04 16.38 -11.50
CA ARG A 17 -4.78 16.08 -12.17
C ARG A 17 -4.84 14.69 -12.79
N LEU A 18 -4.87 14.65 -14.12
CA LEU A 18 -4.93 13.44 -14.92
C LEU A 18 -3.85 13.47 -16.02
N GLY A 19 -3.15 12.36 -16.22
CA GLY A 19 -2.18 12.20 -17.30
C GLY A 19 -0.73 12.14 -16.84
N LYS A 20 0.16 12.13 -17.83
CA LYS A 20 1.61 11.96 -17.62
C LYS A 20 2.24 13.09 -16.82
N GLY A 21 3.08 12.73 -15.84
CA GLY A 21 3.93 13.68 -15.15
C GLY A 21 4.70 13.11 -13.96
N ASP A 22 5.45 14.00 -13.32
CA ASP A 22 6.30 13.67 -12.17
C ASP A 22 5.60 13.98 -10.84
N LEU A 23 5.86 13.16 -9.82
CA LEU A 23 5.47 13.43 -8.44
C LEU A 23 6.71 13.57 -7.56
N TRP A 24 6.73 14.60 -6.72
CA TRP A 24 7.84 14.87 -5.81
C TRP A 24 7.41 14.66 -4.37
N ILE A 25 8.22 13.93 -3.62
CA ILE A 25 7.98 13.60 -2.22
C ILE A 25 9.23 14.01 -1.45
N LYS A 26 9.08 14.84 -0.41
CA LYS A 26 10.15 15.17 0.52
C LYS A 26 9.79 14.62 1.88
N ASP A 27 10.64 13.72 2.36
CA ASP A 27 10.41 12.93 3.56
C ASP A 27 9.09 12.15 3.41
N ASP A 28 8.02 12.55 4.10
CA ASP A 28 6.72 11.86 4.05
C ASP A 28 5.60 12.72 3.43
N LYS A 29 5.95 13.79 2.71
CA LYS A 29 4.98 14.73 2.14
C LYS A 29 5.18 14.95 0.65
N ILE A 30 4.07 15.00 -0.08
CA ILE A 30 4.06 15.45 -1.48
C ILE A 30 4.39 16.96 -1.49
N VAL A 31 5.32 17.36 -2.34
CA VAL A 31 5.80 18.73 -2.47
C VAL A 31 5.77 19.17 -3.94
N PRO A 32 5.77 20.49 -4.23
CA PRO A 32 6.04 20.97 -5.58
C PRO A 32 7.40 20.51 -6.10
N ALA A 33 7.56 20.50 -7.41
CA ALA A 33 8.87 20.28 -8.01
C ALA A 33 9.86 21.34 -7.48
N PRO A 34 11.05 20.93 -7.00
CA PRO A 34 12.04 21.87 -6.50
C PRO A 34 12.56 22.75 -7.64
N ALA A 35 12.79 24.04 -7.37
CA ALA A 35 13.31 24.99 -8.35
C ALA A 35 14.72 24.65 -8.87
N GLY A 36 15.43 23.79 -8.14
CA GLY A 36 16.73 23.22 -8.51
C GLY A 36 17.11 22.11 -7.54
N GLY A 37 17.80 21.08 -8.03
CA GLY A 37 18.24 19.93 -7.24
C GLY A 37 17.97 18.60 -7.95
N ALA A 38 18.84 17.62 -7.72
CA ALA A 38 18.60 16.23 -8.09
C ALA A 38 17.78 15.56 -6.98
N ALA A 39 16.90 14.63 -7.34
CA ALA A 39 16.29 13.77 -6.35
C ALA A 39 17.36 12.87 -5.70
N ASP A 40 17.27 12.63 -4.40
CA ASP A 40 18.10 11.64 -3.72
C ASP A 40 17.78 10.23 -4.26
N ARG A 41 16.52 10.01 -4.65
CA ARG A 41 16.02 8.79 -5.26
C ARG A 41 15.04 9.09 -6.38
N THR A 42 15.22 8.42 -7.51
CA THR A 42 14.24 8.42 -8.61
C THR A 42 13.61 7.04 -8.73
N VAL A 43 12.29 7.01 -8.87
CA VAL A 43 11.50 5.82 -9.20
C VAL A 43 10.92 6.04 -10.59
N GLU A 44 11.38 5.27 -11.58
CA GLU A 44 10.86 5.31 -12.94
C GLU A 44 9.50 4.61 -13.01
N ALA A 45 8.47 5.35 -13.41
CA ALA A 45 7.09 4.88 -13.49
C ALA A 45 6.51 4.98 -14.92
N SER A 46 7.38 5.02 -15.94
CA SER A 46 6.99 5.00 -17.35
C SER A 46 6.08 3.80 -17.65
N GLY A 47 4.85 4.10 -18.07
CA GLY A 47 3.84 3.08 -18.39
C GLY A 47 3.06 2.56 -17.18
N CYS A 48 3.34 3.07 -15.97
CA CYS A 48 2.61 2.76 -14.76
C CYS A 48 1.58 3.85 -14.42
N ILE A 49 0.48 3.42 -13.78
CA ILE A 49 -0.49 4.31 -13.14
C ILE A 49 0.06 4.72 -11.77
N VAL A 50 -0.07 6.01 -11.44
CA VAL A 50 0.28 6.56 -10.13
C VAL A 50 -0.98 7.13 -9.49
N MET A 51 -1.35 6.56 -8.34
CA MET A 51 -2.53 6.94 -7.56
C MET A 51 -2.13 7.18 -6.10
N ALA A 52 -2.98 7.89 -5.36
CA ALA A 52 -2.86 7.94 -3.91
C ALA A 52 -3.02 6.53 -3.30
N GLY A 53 -2.45 6.33 -2.11
CA GLY A 53 -2.71 5.13 -1.32
C GLY A 53 -4.22 4.98 -1.08
N ALA A 54 -4.75 3.78 -1.33
CA ALA A 54 -6.16 3.51 -1.20
C ALA A 54 -6.64 3.64 0.26
N ILE A 55 -7.84 4.16 0.44
CA ILE A 55 -8.50 4.26 1.76
C ILE A 55 -9.72 3.36 1.74
N ASP A 56 -9.67 2.30 2.53
CA ASP A 56 -10.83 1.46 2.80
C ASP A 56 -11.59 1.99 4.01
N ILE A 57 -12.80 2.48 3.77
CA ILE A 57 -13.64 3.12 4.79
C ILE A 57 -14.38 2.12 5.67
N HIS A 58 -14.47 0.84 5.27
CA HIS A 58 -15.27 -0.13 6.02
C HIS A 58 -14.80 -1.56 5.79
N SER A 59 -14.09 -2.11 6.80
CA SER A 59 -13.68 -3.51 6.83
C SER A 59 -13.58 -4.05 8.25
N HIS A 60 -13.92 -5.33 8.42
CA HIS A 60 -13.87 -6.03 9.70
C HIS A 60 -12.50 -6.67 9.93
N ILE A 61 -11.51 -5.86 10.30
CA ILE A 61 -10.10 -6.33 10.40
C ILE A 61 -9.59 -6.53 11.84
N GLY A 62 -10.26 -5.93 12.82
CA GLY A 62 -9.88 -6.00 14.24
C GLY A 62 -11.08 -5.86 15.19
N GLY A 63 -10.93 -6.41 16.39
CA GLY A 63 -11.95 -6.38 17.44
C GLY A 63 -12.36 -7.77 17.96
N GLY A 64 -13.14 -7.81 19.03
CA GLY A 64 -13.55 -9.04 19.71
C GLY A 64 -14.26 -10.03 18.79
N ASN A 65 -15.26 -9.56 18.03
CA ASN A 65 -16.02 -10.41 17.10
C ASN A 65 -15.15 -11.01 16.00
N VAL A 66 -14.19 -10.26 15.47
CA VAL A 66 -13.26 -10.75 14.44
C VAL A 66 -12.36 -11.84 15.03
N ASN A 67 -11.89 -11.68 16.27
CA ASN A 67 -11.13 -12.73 16.96
C ASN A 67 -11.97 -13.94 17.31
N THR A 68 -13.22 -13.77 17.75
CA THR A 68 -14.15 -14.88 17.99
C THR A 68 -14.39 -15.65 16.70
N ALA A 69 -14.54 -14.98 15.56
CA ALA A 69 -14.71 -15.64 14.27
C ALA A 69 -13.48 -16.50 13.89
N ARG A 70 -12.26 -15.98 14.11
CA ARG A 70 -11.00 -16.74 13.94
C ARG A 70 -10.95 -17.99 14.83
N LEU A 71 -11.44 -17.90 16.07
CA LEU A 71 -11.51 -19.06 16.98
C LEU A 71 -12.59 -20.06 16.59
N LEU A 72 -13.74 -19.57 16.15
CA LEU A 72 -14.91 -20.40 15.83
C LEU A 72 -14.75 -21.18 14.52
N LEU A 73 -14.00 -20.64 13.56
CA LEU A 73 -13.88 -21.14 12.19
C LEU A 73 -12.42 -21.50 11.84
N PRO A 74 -11.78 -22.46 12.53
CA PRO A 74 -10.37 -22.82 12.29
C PRO A 74 -10.11 -23.31 10.86
N GLU A 75 -11.10 -23.89 10.19
CA GLU A 75 -11.01 -24.32 8.79
C GLU A 75 -10.79 -23.15 7.82
N GLN A 76 -11.26 -21.93 8.16
CA GLN A 76 -11.02 -20.74 7.33
C GLN A 76 -9.54 -20.33 7.32
N HIS A 77 -8.80 -20.61 8.39
CA HIS A 77 -7.36 -20.35 8.40
C HIS A 77 -6.60 -21.16 7.33
N ALA A 78 -7.01 -22.40 7.08
CA ALA A 78 -6.44 -23.24 6.03
C ALA A 78 -6.80 -22.74 4.61
N ALA A 79 -7.96 -22.12 4.45
CA ALA A 79 -8.43 -21.56 3.18
C ALA A 79 -7.65 -20.29 2.74
N HIS A 80 -6.96 -19.60 3.67
CA HIS A 80 -6.24 -18.34 3.42
C HIS A 80 -4.70 -18.48 3.28
N GLN A 81 -4.18 -19.65 2.89
CA GLN A 81 -2.73 -19.89 2.80
C GLN A 81 -2.08 -19.42 1.48
N LEU A 82 -1.14 -18.46 1.56
CA LEU A 82 -0.06 -18.24 0.57
C LEU A 82 1.28 -17.97 1.32
N ARG A 83 2.37 -18.65 0.91
CA ARG A 83 3.62 -18.88 1.70
C ARG A 83 4.83 -18.05 1.23
N PRO A 84 5.60 -17.45 2.15
CA PRO A 84 7.02 -17.81 2.32
C PRO A 84 7.33 -18.41 3.71
N ALA A 85 8.17 -19.45 3.76
CA ALA A 85 8.37 -20.31 4.94
C ALA A 85 9.15 -19.69 6.12
N MET A 86 9.61 -18.43 6.02
CA MET A 86 10.62 -17.88 6.95
C MET A 86 10.11 -16.84 7.95
N THR A 87 8.80 -16.75 8.23
CA THR A 87 8.28 -15.82 9.25
C THR A 87 7.61 -16.53 10.43
N PRO A 88 7.64 -15.96 11.66
CA PRO A 88 7.07 -16.57 12.87
C PRO A 88 5.56 -16.88 12.84
N LEU A 89 4.83 -16.40 11.82
CA LEU A 89 3.38 -16.61 11.64
C LEU A 89 3.05 -17.29 10.30
N ALA A 90 4.03 -17.94 9.65
CA ALA A 90 3.85 -18.53 8.32
C ALA A 90 2.75 -19.62 8.25
N ASN A 91 2.27 -20.11 9.40
CA ASN A 91 1.21 -21.11 9.53
C ASN A 91 -0.18 -20.54 9.91
N ALA A 92 -0.29 -19.24 10.22
CA ALA A 92 -1.54 -18.62 10.68
C ALA A 92 -2.11 -17.68 9.60
N GLY A 93 -2.86 -18.28 8.68
CA GLY A 93 -3.71 -17.56 7.73
C GLY A 93 -4.70 -16.65 8.45
N TRP A 94 -5.18 -15.58 7.82
CA TRP A 94 -6.15 -14.64 8.39
C TRP A 94 -5.74 -14.00 9.74
N SER A 95 -4.43 -13.96 10.01
CA SER A 95 -3.86 -13.25 11.16
C SER A 95 -3.86 -11.74 10.95
N THR A 96 -3.73 -10.98 12.03
CA THR A 96 -3.61 -9.50 11.97
C THR A 96 -2.39 -9.06 11.15
N PHE A 97 -1.28 -9.78 11.24
CA PHE A 97 -0.08 -9.53 10.43
C PHE A 97 -0.37 -9.71 8.94
N GLN A 98 -0.99 -10.83 8.55
CA GLN A 98 -1.32 -11.09 7.15
C GLN A 98 -2.35 -10.09 6.62
N THR A 99 -3.34 -9.69 7.43
CA THR A 99 -4.30 -8.63 7.04
C THR A 99 -3.55 -7.35 6.64
N GLY A 100 -2.58 -6.89 7.44
CA GLY A 100 -1.79 -5.71 7.09
C GLY A 100 -0.98 -5.87 5.79
N CYS A 101 -0.32 -7.01 5.62
CA CYS A 101 0.44 -7.31 4.40
C CYS A 101 -0.42 -7.42 3.14
N LEU A 102 -1.69 -7.82 3.26
CA LEU A 102 -2.60 -7.92 2.11
C LEU A 102 -3.21 -6.56 1.71
N TYR A 103 -3.24 -5.58 2.62
CA TYR A 103 -3.64 -4.21 2.28
C TYR A 103 -2.52 -3.41 1.59
N ALA A 104 -1.25 -3.77 1.83
CA ALA A 104 -0.08 -3.12 1.26
C ALA A 104 0.27 -3.70 -0.13
#